data_AF-A0A319E3T7-F1
#
_entry.id   AF-A0A319E3T7-F1
#
_cell.length_a   1.000
_cell.length_b   1.000
_cell.length_c   1.000
_cell.angle_alpha   90.00
_cell.angle_beta   90.00
_cell.angle_gamma   90.00
#
_symmetry.space_group_name_H-M   'P 1'
#
loop_
_entity.id
_entity.type
_entity.pdbx_description
1 polymer ?
#
loop_
_entity_poly.entity_id
_entity_poly.type
_entity_poly.pdbx_seq_one_letter_code
_entity_poly.pdbx_strand_id
1 'polypeptide(L)'
;MKFSIVALAGLASAVSAASLPARFSLAADDNSPVLTDGQYAYIGNDTSKSTQKLILTSGTNGALTYLAKGAVPTAWQNLYIIEDSVSAISFTIPHSGAVPEHANTTGFGVNEQGLLTHGGKAWFAIDGYGDVPAKEVNWYGAHNSEYMAANLKVVDCATSEC
;
A
#
# COMPACT_ATOMS: atom_id res chain seq x y z
N MET A 1 1.91 -61.31 -11.82
CA MET A 1 2.22 -59.87 -11.96
C MET A 1 1.65 -59.17 -10.73
N LYS A 2 2.46 -58.47 -9.95
CA LYS A 2 2.02 -57.74 -8.75
C LYS A 2 1.96 -56.25 -9.10
N PHE A 3 0.76 -55.66 -9.06
CA PHE A 3 0.56 -54.24 -9.27
C PHE A 3 0.65 -53.52 -7.93
N SER A 4 1.72 -52.75 -7.71
CA SER A 4 1.80 -51.81 -6.60
C SER A 4 1.20 -50.48 -7.05
N ILE A 5 0.12 -50.08 -6.40
CA ILE A 5 -0.46 -48.74 -6.53
C ILE A 5 0.21 -47.88 -5.46
N VAL A 6 1.07 -46.94 -5.88
CA VAL A 6 1.60 -45.90 -5.00
C VAL A 6 0.59 -44.74 -5.03
N ALA A 7 -0.13 -44.55 -3.92
CA ALA A 7 -0.96 -43.37 -3.72
C ALA A 7 -0.04 -42.18 -3.42
N LEU A 8 0.12 -41.28 -4.39
CA LEU A 8 0.73 -39.98 -4.17
C LEU A 8 -0.29 -39.10 -3.45
N ALA A 9 -0.15 -38.97 -2.13
CA ALA A 9 -0.86 -37.96 -1.37
C ALA A 9 -0.31 -36.58 -1.76
N GLY A 10 -1.01 -35.88 -2.66
CA GLY A 10 -0.75 -34.48 -2.93
C GLY A 10 -1.10 -33.67 -1.68
N LEU A 11 -0.11 -33.04 -1.07
CA LEU A 11 -0.33 -32.00 -0.07
C LEU A 11 -0.97 -30.81 -0.81
N ALA A 12 -2.29 -30.68 -0.69
CA ALA A 12 -2.95 -29.43 -0.99
C ALA A 12 -2.48 -28.42 0.07
N SER A 13 -1.46 -27.63 -0.27
CA SER A 13 -1.09 -26.46 0.52
C SER A 13 -2.32 -25.55 0.53
N ALA A 14 -3.00 -25.48 1.67
CA ALA A 14 -3.97 -24.43 1.90
C ALA A 14 -3.21 -23.11 1.80
N VAL A 15 -3.38 -22.40 0.69
CA VAL A 15 -2.86 -21.04 0.53
C VAL A 15 -3.63 -20.21 1.54
N SER A 16 -3.05 -19.97 2.72
CA SER A 16 -3.55 -18.93 3.60
C SER A 16 -3.54 -17.64 2.78
N ALA A 17 -4.73 -17.07 2.53
CA ALA A 17 -4.82 -15.76 1.91
C ALA A 17 -3.93 -14.80 2.72
N ALA A 18 -2.95 -14.18 2.05
CA ALA A 18 -2.07 -13.24 2.71
C ALA A 18 -2.94 -12.13 3.32
N SER A 19 -2.88 -11.97 4.64
CA SER A 19 -3.59 -10.91 5.35
C SER A 19 -2.63 -9.76 5.62
N LEU A 20 -3.13 -8.53 5.48
CA LEU A 20 -2.36 -7.36 5.90
C LEU A 20 -2.02 -7.49 7.40
N PRO A 21 -0.77 -7.19 7.81
CA PRO A 21 -0.44 -7.07 9.22
C PRO A 21 -1.29 -5.98 9.88
N ALA A 22 -1.50 -6.08 11.20
CA ALA A 22 -2.25 -5.07 11.96
C ALA A 22 -1.63 -3.67 11.80
N ARG A 23 -0.30 -3.61 11.74
CA ARG A 23 0.49 -2.40 11.49
C ARG A 23 1.65 -2.74 10.57
N PHE A 24 1.87 -1.95 9.53
CA PHE A 24 2.92 -2.21 8.56
C PHE A 24 3.43 -0.93 7.91
N SER A 25 4.61 -1.01 7.31
CA SER A 25 5.14 0.01 6.42
C SER A 25 5.23 -0.52 5.00
N LEU A 26 5.57 0.36 4.06
CA LEU A 26 5.74 0.01 2.65
C LEU A 26 7.19 0.24 2.24
N ALA A 27 7.72 -0.68 1.45
CA ALA A 27 9.00 -0.56 0.77
C ALA A 27 8.77 -0.58 -0.75
N ALA A 28 9.44 0.32 -1.46
CA ALA A 28 9.44 0.33 -2.93
C ALA A 28 10.33 -0.78 -3.51
N ASP A 29 10.33 -0.93 -4.83
CA ASP A 29 11.13 -1.94 -5.55
C ASP A 29 12.64 -1.83 -5.28
N ASP A 30 13.16 -0.63 -5.01
CA ASP A 30 14.55 -0.37 -4.62
C ASP A 30 14.82 -0.58 -3.12
N ASN A 31 13.84 -1.09 -2.38
CA ASN A 31 13.81 -1.23 -0.91
C ASN A 31 13.85 0.09 -0.13
N SER A 32 13.68 1.25 -0.79
CA SER A 32 13.50 2.51 -0.08
C SER A 32 12.16 2.52 0.66
N PRO A 33 12.08 3.17 1.83
CA PRO A 33 10.81 3.31 2.54
C PRO A 33 9.90 4.25 1.76
N VAL A 34 8.61 3.93 1.72
CA VAL A 34 7.59 4.90 1.28
C VAL A 34 7.43 5.94 2.39
N LEU A 35 7.48 7.21 2.01
CA LEU A 35 7.33 8.35 2.90
C LEU A 35 5.97 9.02 2.69
N THR A 36 5.55 9.85 3.65
CA THR A 36 4.35 10.67 3.55
C THR A 36 4.56 12.02 4.24
N ASP A 37 3.93 13.06 3.71
CA ASP A 37 3.77 14.37 4.36
C ASP A 37 2.46 14.49 5.15
N GLY A 38 1.67 13.41 5.21
CA GLY A 38 0.34 13.36 5.81
C GLY A 38 -0.80 13.65 4.84
N GLN A 39 -0.52 13.97 3.58
CA GLN A 39 -1.54 14.09 2.54
C GLN A 39 -1.32 13.08 1.41
N TYR A 40 -0.08 12.89 0.96
CA TYR A 40 0.28 11.99 -0.13
C TYR A 40 1.38 11.00 0.29
N ALA A 41 1.63 10.00 -0.57
CA ALA A 41 2.70 9.04 -0.38
C ALA A 41 3.81 9.22 -1.45
N TYR A 42 5.06 8.98 -1.06
CA TYR A 42 6.24 9.27 -1.86
C TYR A 42 7.26 8.13 -1.84
N ILE A 43 7.91 7.89 -2.98
CA ILE A 43 9.12 7.08 -3.11
C ILE A 43 10.30 8.02 -3.37
N GLY A 44 11.41 7.83 -2.66
CA GLY A 44 12.51 8.81 -2.60
C GLY A 44 12.31 9.83 -1.48
N ASN A 45 13.25 10.77 -1.37
CA ASN A 45 13.28 11.74 -0.28
C ASN A 45 13.61 13.14 -0.80
N ASP A 46 12.60 14.01 -0.79
CA ASP A 46 12.75 15.43 -1.06
C ASP A 46 12.94 16.16 0.27
N THR A 47 14.18 16.58 0.54
CA THR A 47 14.54 17.26 1.80
C THR A 47 13.86 18.62 1.97
N SER A 48 13.22 19.17 0.93
CA SER A 48 12.40 20.37 1.05
C SER A 48 11.01 20.10 1.63
N LYS A 49 10.56 18.83 1.63
CA LYS A 49 9.28 18.40 2.20
C LYS A 49 9.50 17.77 3.58
N SER A 50 8.68 18.15 4.55
CA SER A 50 8.65 17.49 5.86
C SER A 50 7.94 16.15 5.74
N THR A 51 8.68 15.11 5.42
CA THR A 51 8.15 13.74 5.25
C THR A 51 8.57 12.83 6.39
N GLN A 52 7.78 11.78 6.63
CA GLN A 52 8.08 10.70 7.57
C GLN A 52 7.75 9.35 6.94
N LYS A 53 8.31 8.26 7.48
CA LYS A 53 7.99 6.90 7.02
C LYS A 53 6.48 6.65 7.12
N LEU A 54 5.89 6.15 6.05
CA LEU A 54 4.48 5.82 6.02
C LEU A 54 4.25 4.51 6.79
N ILE A 55 3.55 4.60 7.91
CA ILE A 55 3.14 3.47 8.75
C ILE A 55 1.62 3.41 8.77
N LEU A 56 1.07 2.34 8.24
CA LEU A 56 -0.36 2.10 8.09
C LEU A 56 -0.86 1.13 9.15
N THR A 57 -2.09 1.32 9.60
CA THR A 57 -2.83 0.38 10.43
C THR A 57 -3.96 -0.23 9.61
N SER A 58 -4.08 -1.56 9.62
CA SER A 58 -5.16 -2.24 8.93
C SER A 58 -6.43 -2.29 9.79
N GLY A 59 -7.55 -1.95 9.16
CA GLY A 59 -8.89 -2.02 9.74
C GLY A 59 -9.73 -3.11 9.08
N THR A 60 -11.00 -3.16 9.47
CA THR A 60 -12.00 -4.06 8.86
C THR A 60 -12.22 -3.72 7.38
N ASN A 61 -12.64 -4.70 6.58
CA ASN A 61 -12.98 -4.54 5.16
C ASN A 61 -11.82 -3.98 4.29
N GLY A 62 -10.57 -4.14 4.73
CA GLY A 62 -9.42 -3.60 4.02
C GLY A 62 -9.32 -2.08 4.10
N ALA A 63 -9.89 -1.43 5.11
CA ALA A 63 -9.61 -0.02 5.39
C ALA A 63 -8.17 0.14 5.90
N LEU A 64 -7.48 1.20 5.47
CA LEU A 64 -6.13 1.52 5.92
C LEU A 64 -6.10 2.93 6.51
N THR A 65 -5.53 3.05 7.71
CA THR A 65 -5.41 4.34 8.39
C THR A 65 -3.98 4.72 8.67
N TYR A 66 -3.74 6.03 8.67
CA TYR A 66 -2.49 6.65 9.04
C TYR A 66 -2.71 7.59 10.21
N LEU A 67 -1.75 7.64 11.12
CA LEU A 67 -1.68 8.61 12.20
C LEU A 67 -0.25 9.15 12.26
N ALA A 68 -0.09 10.45 12.00
CA ALA A 68 1.22 11.08 12.01
C ALA A 68 1.92 10.95 13.37
N LYS A 69 3.25 10.79 13.36
CA LYS A 69 4.05 10.73 14.59
C LYS A 69 3.85 12.02 15.40
N GLY A 70 3.45 11.88 16.66
CA GLY A 70 3.20 13.00 17.56
C GLY A 70 1.81 13.65 17.41
N ALA A 71 0.95 13.16 16.52
CA ALA A 71 -0.43 13.62 16.43
C ALA A 71 -1.29 13.11 17.61
N VAL A 72 -2.39 13.79 17.88
CA VAL A 72 -3.37 13.33 18.87
C VAL A 72 -4.07 12.06 18.38
N PRO A 73 -4.46 11.11 19.27
CA PRO A 73 -4.98 9.79 18.84
C PRO A 73 -6.22 9.81 17.95
N THR A 74 -6.97 10.90 17.93
CA THR A 74 -8.19 11.08 17.12
C THR A 74 -7.92 11.71 15.74
N ALA A 75 -6.68 12.08 15.45
CA ALA A 75 -6.26 12.72 14.19
C ALA A 75 -5.87 11.69 13.12
N TRP A 76 -6.41 10.48 13.20
CA TRP A 76 -6.19 9.46 12.18
C TRP A 76 -6.87 9.87 10.88
N GLN A 77 -6.29 9.40 9.78
CA GLN A 77 -6.72 9.66 8.42
C GLN A 77 -6.93 8.33 7.70
N ASN A 78 -7.92 8.24 6.81
CA ASN A 78 -8.07 7.08 5.94
C ASN A 78 -7.25 7.27 4.67
N LEU A 79 -6.51 6.23 4.27
CA LEU A 79 -5.99 6.14 2.92
C LEU A 79 -7.17 5.97 1.95
N TYR A 80 -7.10 6.65 0.82
CA TYR A 80 -8.00 6.44 -0.30
C TYR A 80 -7.27 6.48 -1.63
N ILE A 81 -7.91 5.88 -2.63
CA ILE A 81 -7.59 6.00 -4.05
C ILE A 81 -8.79 6.63 -4.75
N ILE A 82 -8.59 7.28 -5.90
CA ILE A 82 -9.69 7.55 -6.84
C ILE A 82 -9.72 6.41 -7.83
N GLU A 83 -10.85 5.71 -7.91
CA GLU A 83 -11.01 4.63 -8.89
C GLU A 83 -11.08 5.19 -10.32
N ASP A 84 -10.66 4.38 -11.29
CA ASP A 84 -10.73 4.69 -12.73
C ASP A 84 -9.99 5.95 -13.22
N SER A 85 -9.13 6.53 -12.38
CA SER A 85 -8.30 7.68 -12.73
C SER A 85 -6.88 7.54 -12.17
N VAL A 86 -5.88 7.92 -12.98
CA VAL A 86 -4.51 8.02 -12.48
C VAL A 86 -4.44 9.21 -11.55
N SER A 87 -4.29 8.91 -10.26
CA SER A 87 -4.36 9.91 -9.19
C SER A 87 -3.46 9.49 -8.03
N ALA A 88 -2.94 10.49 -7.34
CA ALA A 88 -2.14 10.30 -6.14
C ALA A 88 -2.94 9.56 -5.07
N ILE A 89 -2.34 8.52 -4.48
CA ILE A 89 -2.92 7.93 -3.28
C ILE A 89 -2.83 8.96 -2.16
N SER A 90 -3.92 9.12 -1.44
CA SER A 90 -4.10 10.30 -0.60
C SER A 90 -4.75 9.94 0.73
N PHE A 91 -4.60 10.81 1.71
CA PHE A 91 -5.21 10.66 3.03
C PHE A 91 -6.34 11.66 3.25
N THR A 92 -7.42 11.24 3.89
CA THR A 92 -8.48 12.18 4.32
C THR A 92 -7.92 13.24 5.26
N ILE A 93 -8.56 14.40 5.35
CA ILE A 93 -8.14 15.43 6.31
C ILE A 93 -8.35 14.90 7.74
N PRO A 94 -7.41 15.12 8.69
CA PRO A 94 -7.59 14.72 10.08
C PRO A 94 -8.87 15.32 10.68
N HIS A 95 -9.57 14.52 11.49
CA HIS A 95 -10.87 14.89 12.08
C HIS A 95 -11.98 15.21 11.06
N SER A 96 -11.76 14.91 9.79
CA SER A 96 -12.76 15.03 8.74
C SER A 96 -13.24 13.65 8.33
N GLY A 97 -14.56 13.49 8.24
CA GLY A 97 -15.18 12.36 7.56
C GLY A 97 -15.31 12.57 6.04
N ALA A 98 -14.81 13.69 5.50
CA ALA A 98 -14.93 14.01 4.09
C ALA A 98 -14.03 13.09 3.26
N VAL A 99 -14.66 12.40 2.32
CA VAL A 99 -14.03 11.54 1.33
C VAL A 99 -14.36 12.16 -0.03
N PRO A 100 -13.37 12.40 -0.92
CA PRO A 100 -13.65 12.97 -2.24
C PRO A 100 -14.60 12.11 -3.08
N GLU A 101 -15.20 12.72 -4.10
CA GLU A 101 -16.02 11.99 -5.06
C GLU A 101 -15.19 10.90 -5.76
N HIS A 102 -15.80 9.74 -6.00
CA HIS A 102 -15.16 8.55 -6.59
C HIS A 102 -13.98 7.97 -5.79
N ALA A 103 -13.77 8.40 -4.55
CA ALA A 103 -12.74 7.83 -3.71
C ALA A 103 -13.19 6.50 -3.07
N ASN A 104 -12.28 5.52 -3.05
CA ASN A 104 -12.45 4.27 -2.32
C ASN A 104 -11.46 4.19 -1.15
N THR A 105 -11.98 3.97 0.06
CA THR A 105 -11.24 3.91 1.33
C THR A 105 -11.11 2.48 1.88
N THR A 106 -11.66 1.49 1.16
CA THR A 106 -11.75 0.09 1.61
C THR A 106 -11.28 -0.85 0.50
N GLY A 107 -11.20 -2.16 0.78
CA GLY A 107 -10.80 -3.15 -0.21
C GLY A 107 -9.29 -3.21 -0.46
N PHE A 108 -8.48 -2.56 0.37
CA PHE A 108 -7.05 -2.78 0.36
C PHE A 108 -6.70 -4.16 0.93
N GLY A 109 -5.65 -4.76 0.39
CA GLY A 109 -5.20 -6.10 0.76
C GLY A 109 -3.72 -6.30 0.46
N VAL A 110 -3.27 -7.54 0.60
CA VAL A 110 -1.93 -7.95 0.21
C VAL A 110 -2.03 -9.22 -0.63
N ASN A 111 -1.27 -9.31 -1.72
CA ASN A 111 -1.23 -10.50 -2.57
C ASN A 111 -0.18 -11.52 -2.09
N GLU A 112 -0.07 -12.66 -2.78
CA GLU A 112 0.86 -13.76 -2.44
C GLU A 112 2.34 -13.33 -2.51
N GLN A 113 2.64 -12.28 -3.28
CA GLN A 113 3.98 -11.69 -3.38
C GLN A 113 4.28 -10.69 -2.25
N GLY A 114 3.35 -10.47 -1.33
CA GLY A 114 3.50 -9.49 -0.25
C GLY A 114 3.34 -8.04 -0.72
N LEU A 115 2.74 -7.81 -1.88
CA LEU A 115 2.51 -6.46 -2.41
C LEU A 115 1.17 -5.92 -1.93
N LEU A 116 1.14 -4.63 -1.58
CA LEU A 116 -0.09 -3.91 -1.32
C LEU A 116 -0.98 -3.96 -2.57
N THR A 117 -2.27 -4.13 -2.36
CA THR A 117 -3.27 -4.19 -3.41
C THR A 117 -4.51 -3.40 -3.03
N HIS A 118 -5.31 -3.05 -4.03
CA HIS A 118 -6.72 -2.70 -3.88
C HIS A 118 -7.55 -3.56 -4.85
N GLY A 119 -8.61 -4.19 -4.36
CA GLY A 119 -9.40 -5.15 -5.15
C GLY A 119 -8.57 -6.33 -5.70
N GLY A 120 -7.49 -6.71 -5.00
CA GLY A 120 -6.54 -7.75 -5.41
C GLY A 120 -5.50 -7.31 -6.45
N LYS A 121 -5.48 -6.02 -6.82
CA LYS A 121 -4.62 -5.47 -7.87
C LYS A 121 -3.54 -4.56 -7.29
N ALA A 122 -2.29 -4.74 -7.68
CA ALA A 122 -1.15 -3.91 -7.27
C ALA A 122 -0.86 -2.84 -8.34
N TRP A 123 -1.81 -1.96 -8.63
CA TRP A 123 -1.72 -0.97 -9.72
C TRP A 123 -1.10 0.37 -9.29
N PHE A 124 -0.18 0.31 -8.33
CA PHE A 124 0.55 1.50 -7.90
C PHE A 124 1.62 1.86 -8.93
N ALA A 125 1.84 3.15 -9.11
CA ALA A 125 2.78 3.68 -10.09
C ALA A 125 3.37 5.01 -9.62
N ILE A 126 4.47 5.40 -10.24
CA ILE A 126 5.11 6.71 -10.08
C ILE A 126 5.25 7.36 -11.45
N ASP A 127 5.41 8.68 -11.48
CA ASP A 127 5.84 9.34 -12.70
C ASP A 127 7.23 8.81 -13.10
N GLY A 128 7.29 8.18 -14.27
CA GLY A 128 8.51 7.56 -14.78
C GLY A 128 9.54 8.57 -15.27
N TYR A 129 9.10 9.79 -15.57
CA TYR A 129 9.91 10.79 -16.25
C TYR A 129 10.42 11.86 -15.27
N GLY A 130 11.65 12.30 -15.48
CA GLY A 130 12.31 13.33 -14.67
C GLY A 130 13.06 12.79 -13.45
N ASP A 131 14.23 13.37 -13.21
CA ASP A 131 15.03 13.17 -12.00
C ASP A 131 14.54 14.14 -10.92
N VAL A 132 13.45 13.76 -10.25
CA VAL A 132 12.94 14.46 -9.06
C VAL A 132 13.32 13.68 -7.80
N PRO A 133 13.66 14.36 -6.69
CA PRO A 133 14.17 13.72 -5.48
C PRO A 133 13.15 12.85 -4.75
N ALA A 134 11.85 13.10 -4.94
CA ALA A 134 10.77 12.23 -4.49
C ALA A 134 9.66 12.18 -5.53
N LYS A 135 9.14 10.98 -5.78
CA LYS A 135 8.07 10.71 -6.74
C LYS A 135 6.81 10.33 -6.00
N GLU A 136 5.71 10.99 -6.33
CA GLU A 136 4.40 10.71 -5.74
C GLU A 136 3.88 9.35 -6.21
N VAL A 137 3.30 8.60 -5.29
CA VAL A 137 2.70 7.30 -5.55
C VAL A 137 1.27 7.49 -6.02
N ASN A 138 0.99 7.03 -7.23
CA ASN A 138 -0.31 7.07 -7.87
C ASN A 138 -0.97 5.70 -7.87
N TRP A 139 -2.31 5.68 -7.87
CA TRP A 139 -3.12 4.53 -8.25
C TRP A 139 -3.40 4.53 -9.76
N TYR A 140 -3.75 3.37 -10.33
CA TYR A 140 -4.18 3.16 -11.72
C TYR A 140 -3.12 3.43 -12.81
N GLY A 141 -2.02 4.11 -12.48
CA GLY A 141 -0.96 4.47 -13.44
C GLY A 141 -0.29 3.27 -14.11
N ALA A 142 -0.30 2.07 -13.51
CA ALA A 142 0.29 0.87 -14.11
C ALA A 142 -0.38 0.39 -15.42
N HIS A 143 -1.51 0.99 -15.82
CA HIS A 143 -2.18 0.76 -17.13
C HIS A 143 -1.89 1.84 -18.17
N ASN A 144 -1.14 2.88 -17.81
CA ASN A 144 -0.79 3.99 -18.69
C ASN A 144 0.71 3.92 -19.01
N SER A 145 1.09 4.01 -20.30
CA SER A 145 2.48 4.04 -20.77
C SER A 145 3.30 5.24 -20.25
N GLU A 146 2.64 6.26 -19.72
CA GLU A 146 3.27 7.45 -19.15
C GLU A 146 3.84 7.21 -17.74
N TYR A 147 3.40 6.17 -17.04
CA TYR A 147 3.77 5.91 -15.65
C TYR A 147 4.57 4.63 -15.52
N MET A 148 5.50 4.62 -14.58
CA MET A 148 6.24 3.41 -14.21
C MET A 148 5.52 2.69 -13.08
N ALA A 149 5.27 1.40 -13.23
CA ALA A 149 4.77 0.57 -12.14
C ALA A 149 5.71 0.67 -10.94
N ALA A 150 5.14 0.79 -9.74
CA ALA A 150 5.87 0.86 -8.49
C ALA A 150 5.27 -0.16 -7.51
N ASN A 151 5.93 -1.31 -7.34
CA ASN A 151 5.43 -2.28 -6.39
C ASN A 151 5.68 -1.79 -4.96
N LEU A 152 4.66 -1.90 -4.12
CA LEU A 152 4.74 -1.50 -2.71
C LEU A 152 4.70 -2.75 -1.85
N LYS A 153 5.87 -3.20 -1.40
CA LYS A 153 5.99 -4.38 -0.55
C LYS A 153 5.56 -4.05 0.88
N VAL A 154 4.66 -4.87 1.42
CA VAL A 154 4.20 -4.78 2.81
C VAL A 154 5.30 -5.31 3.72
N VAL A 155 5.71 -4.49 4.68
CA VAL A 155 6.72 -4.81 5.70
C VAL A 155 6.07 -4.71 7.07
N ASP A 156 5.87 -5.85 7.72
CA ASP A 156 5.26 -5.95 9.05
C ASP A 156 6.08 -5.14 10.09
N CYS A 157 5.37 -4.45 10.98
CA CYS A 157 5.96 -3.63 12.03
C CYS A 157 5.60 -4.19 13.40
N ALA A 158 6.55 -4.89 14.01
CA ALA A 158 6.42 -5.37 15.38
C ALA A 158 6.46 -4.24 16.44
N THR A 159 6.88 -3.02 16.06
CA THR A 159 7.03 -1.87 16.96
C THR A 159 6.39 -0.60 16.38
N SER A 160 6.33 0.47 17.18
CA SER A 160 5.78 1.76 16.76
C SER A 160 6.60 2.49 15.70
N GLU A 161 7.84 2.07 15.44
CA GLU A 161 8.75 2.79 14.54
C GLU A 161 9.01 2.10 13.21
N CYS A 162 8.65 0.82 13.04
CA CYS A 162 9.04 0.02 11.87
C CYS A 162 10.55 0.21 11.57
#